data_AF-A6Q049-F1
#
_entry.id   AF-A6Q049-F1
#
_cell.length_a   1.000
_cell.length_b   1.000
_cell.length_c   1.000
_cell.angle_alpha   90.00
_cell.angle_beta   90.00
_cell.angle_gamma   90.00
#
_symmetry.space_group_name_H-M   'P 1'
#
loop_
_entity.id
_entity.type
_entity.pdbx_description
1 polymer ?
#
loop_
_entity_poly.entity_id
_entity_poly.type
_entity_poly.pdbx_seq_one_letter_code
_entity_poly.pdbx_strand_id
1 'polypeptide(L)'
;EHALEIDVQGPKDVTAADLMGSADIEVLNPDLHIATLAAGKALHMTVTAVKGRGYSSAEENKQLRDEMPIGVLTVDSIYTPIERVNYHVENKRVGSRDDYDKLTMEVWTNGSIKPSDALSLGSKILTEHLNLFTDISPVAQDTKVMVESEPAANTAADAAPIEDLDLSV
;
A
#
# COMPACT_ATOMS: atom_id res chain seq x y z
N GLU A 1 16.78 -5.84 -9.73
CA GLU A 1 17.16 -4.50 -10.21
C GLU A 1 16.79 -4.45 -11.68
N HIS A 2 16.18 -3.36 -12.12
CA HIS A 2 15.79 -3.19 -13.52
C HIS A 2 16.27 -1.83 -14.02
N ALA A 3 16.71 -1.78 -15.28
CA ALA A 3 17.11 -0.55 -15.94
C ALA A 3 15.97 -0.04 -16.83
N LEU A 4 15.72 1.26 -16.75
CA LEU A 4 14.85 2.03 -17.63
C LEU A 4 15.72 3.05 -18.37
N GLU A 5 15.40 3.35 -19.61
CA GLU A 5 16.19 4.23 -20.47
C GLU A 5 15.32 5.34 -21.06
N ILE A 6 15.86 6.55 -21.11
CA ILE A 6 15.31 7.66 -21.89
C ILE A 6 16.37 8.00 -22.95
N ASP A 7 16.00 7.94 -24.23
CA ASP A 7 16.80 8.42 -25.35
C ASP A 7 15.91 9.23 -26.29
N VAL A 8 16.02 10.57 -26.23
CA VAL A 8 15.12 11.49 -26.92
C VAL A 8 15.86 12.72 -27.47
N GLN A 9 15.35 13.27 -28.58
CA GLN A 9 15.83 14.50 -29.19
C GLN A 9 14.78 15.61 -29.11
N GLY A 10 15.24 16.83 -28.84
CA GLY A 10 14.40 18.03 -28.75
C GLY A 10 14.15 18.71 -30.10
N PRO A 11 13.12 19.58 -30.19
CA PRO A 11 12.38 20.13 -29.07
C PRO A 11 11.28 19.18 -28.55
N LYS A 12 11.25 18.91 -27.24
CA LYS A 12 10.31 17.96 -26.63
C LYS A 12 10.18 18.17 -25.12
N ASP A 13 8.96 18.06 -24.60
CA ASP A 13 8.72 17.87 -23.17
C ASP A 13 8.87 16.38 -22.85
N VAL A 14 9.86 16.06 -22.03
CA VAL A 14 10.18 14.69 -21.61
C VAL A 14 9.33 14.33 -20.40
N THR A 15 8.59 13.24 -20.49
CA THR A 15 7.69 12.75 -19.43
C THR A 15 8.07 11.33 -19.00
N ALA A 16 7.48 10.84 -17.91
CA ALA A 16 7.70 9.47 -17.46
C ALA A 16 7.20 8.41 -18.47
N ALA A 17 6.31 8.77 -19.40
CA ALA A 17 5.93 7.94 -20.54
C ALA A 17 7.11 7.65 -21.50
N ASP A 18 8.16 8.47 -21.49
CA ASP A 18 9.35 8.28 -22.33
C ASP A 18 10.34 7.26 -21.73
N LEU A 19 10.10 6.74 -20.52
CA LEU A 19 10.90 5.68 -19.91
C LEU A 19 10.65 4.35 -20.63
N MET A 20 11.67 3.87 -21.32
CA MET A 20 11.68 2.56 -21.98
C MET A 20 12.25 1.51 -21.01
N GLY A 21 11.52 0.44 -20.73
CA GLY A 21 11.95 -0.58 -19.75
C GLY A 21 11.55 -1.99 -20.12
N SER A 22 11.97 -2.93 -19.27
CA SER A 22 11.54 -4.33 -19.35
C SER A 22 10.02 -4.45 -19.13
N ALA A 23 9.39 -5.46 -19.75
CA ALA A 23 7.97 -5.74 -19.63
C ALA A 23 7.46 -5.96 -18.19
N ASP A 24 8.37 -6.21 -17.24
CA ASP A 24 8.06 -6.41 -15.82
C ASP A 24 7.92 -5.10 -15.01
N ILE A 25 8.09 -3.94 -15.64
CA ILE A 25 7.94 -2.62 -15.00
C ILE A 25 6.78 -1.87 -15.64
N GLU A 26 5.93 -1.32 -14.77
CA GLU A 26 4.85 -0.42 -15.14
C GLU A 26 5.07 0.96 -14.50
N VAL A 27 4.98 2.01 -15.32
CA VAL A 27 5.01 3.41 -14.86
C VAL A 27 3.58 3.85 -14.59
N LEU A 28 3.26 4.13 -13.32
CA LEU A 28 1.89 4.40 -12.88
C LEU A 28 1.42 5.84 -13.17
N ASN A 29 2.36 6.78 -13.34
CA ASN A 29 2.12 8.20 -13.57
C ASN A 29 2.87 8.68 -14.83
N PRO A 30 2.45 8.25 -16.03
CA PRO A 30 3.16 8.49 -17.29
C PRO A 30 3.25 9.98 -17.68
N ASP A 31 2.36 10.81 -17.16
CA ASP A 31 2.29 12.25 -17.40
C ASP A 31 3.28 13.08 -16.57
N LEU A 32 4.01 12.46 -15.63
CA LEU A 32 4.99 13.15 -14.80
C LEU A 32 6.07 13.82 -15.67
N HIS A 33 6.16 15.15 -15.59
CA HIS A 33 7.18 15.91 -16.29
C HIS A 33 8.57 15.64 -15.68
N ILE A 34 9.55 15.33 -16.53
CA ILE A 34 10.94 15.08 -16.13
C ILE A 34 11.84 16.25 -16.53
N ALA A 35 11.79 16.66 -17.80
CA ALA A 35 12.65 17.71 -18.32
C ALA A 35 12.08 18.34 -19.60
N THR A 36 12.57 19.52 -19.97
CA THR A 36 12.25 20.18 -21.25
C THR A 36 13.51 20.25 -22.12
N LEU A 37 13.43 19.76 -23.36
CA LEU A 37 14.54 19.81 -24.32
C LEU A 37 14.33 20.89 -25.37
N ALA A 38 15.34 21.73 -25.55
CA ALA A 38 15.40 22.70 -26.64
C ALA A 38 15.73 22.03 -27.99
N ALA A 39 15.46 22.74 -29.09
CA ALA A 39 15.75 22.25 -30.43
C ALA A 39 17.24 21.93 -30.62
N GLY A 40 17.53 20.77 -31.20
CA GLY A 40 18.90 20.30 -31.45
C GLY A 40 19.65 19.81 -30.20
N LYS A 41 18.95 19.61 -29.07
CA LYS A 41 19.50 18.95 -27.86
C LYS A 41 18.99 17.52 -27.74
N ALA A 42 19.76 16.67 -27.09
CA ALA A 42 19.39 15.28 -26.81
C ALA A 42 19.55 14.99 -25.32
N LEU A 43 18.71 14.09 -24.80
CA LEU A 43 18.83 13.52 -23.46
C LEU A 43 18.94 12.01 -23.60
N HIS A 44 20.03 11.47 -23.06
CA HIS A 44 20.23 10.04 -22.92
C HIS A 44 20.57 9.74 -21.45
N MET A 45 19.72 8.97 -20.78
CA MET A 45 19.93 8.59 -19.39
C MET A 45 19.35 7.21 -19.07
N THR A 46 19.98 6.53 -18.13
CA THR A 46 19.49 5.27 -17.56
C THR A 46 19.06 5.49 -16.12
N VAL A 47 17.88 4.97 -15.77
CA VAL A 47 17.31 4.99 -14.42
C VAL A 47 17.26 3.56 -13.90
N THR A 48 17.79 3.35 -12.69
CA THR A 48 17.78 2.05 -12.03
C THR A 48 16.61 1.98 -11.05
N ALA A 49 15.68 1.05 -11.30
CA ALA A 49 14.58 0.72 -10.40
C ALA A 49 14.91 -0.52 -9.53
N VAL A 50 14.71 -0.40 -8.23
CA VAL A 50 14.96 -1.45 -7.24
C VAL A 50 13.72 -1.65 -6.39
N LYS A 51 13.40 -2.91 -6.05
CA LYS A 51 12.37 -3.22 -5.04
C LYS A 51 12.99 -3.04 -3.66
N GLY A 52 12.41 -2.15 -2.86
CA GLY A 52 12.85 -1.87 -1.51
C GLY A 52 11.68 -1.78 -0.53
N ARG A 53 11.97 -1.37 0.70
CA ARG A 53 10.98 -1.11 1.75
C ARG A 53 11.34 0.18 2.47
N GLY A 54 10.34 0.97 2.83
CA GLY A 54 10.53 2.21 3.57
C GLY A 54 11.22 3.29 2.73
N TYR A 55 12.33 3.81 3.25
CA TYR A 55 13.12 4.87 2.67
C TYR A 55 14.57 4.43 2.64
N SER A 56 15.28 4.75 1.56
CA SER A 56 16.73 4.67 1.53
C SER A 56 17.31 5.97 0.98
N SER A 57 18.29 6.51 1.69
CA SER A 57 18.94 7.75 1.28
C SER A 57 19.90 7.55 0.10
N ALA A 58 20.23 8.63 -0.60
CA ALA A 58 21.24 8.64 -1.64
C ALA A 58 22.62 8.14 -1.16
N GLU A 59 22.94 8.37 0.13
CA GLU A 59 24.20 7.93 0.74
C GLU A 59 24.20 6.42 1.04
N GLU A 60 23.08 5.86 1.52
CA GLU A 60 22.92 4.42 1.66
C GLU A 60 22.97 3.74 0.28
N ASN A 61 22.28 4.29 -0.71
CA ASN A 61 22.30 3.80 -2.09
C ASN A 61 23.73 3.80 -2.67
N LYS A 62 24.56 4.77 -2.28
CA LYS A 62 25.97 4.84 -2.64
C LYS A 62 26.80 3.72 -2.00
N GLN A 63 26.52 3.38 -0.75
CA GLN A 63 27.20 2.30 -0.02
C GLN A 63 26.82 0.90 -0.52
N LEU A 64 25.69 0.73 -1.22
CA LEU A 64 25.31 -0.54 -1.82
C LEU A 64 26.24 -1.00 -2.96
N ARG A 65 27.16 -0.14 -3.42
CA ARG A 65 28.12 -0.46 -4.48
C ARG A 65 29.54 -0.13 -4.03
N ASP A 66 30.40 -1.15 -4.04
CA ASP A 66 31.82 -1.02 -3.68
C ASP A 66 32.55 0.00 -4.58
N GLU A 67 32.19 0.04 -5.86
CA GLU A 67 32.69 1.00 -6.84
C GLU A 67 31.52 1.58 -7.64
N MET A 68 31.29 2.89 -7.53
CA MET A 68 30.35 3.59 -8.40
C MET A 68 31.08 4.19 -9.61
N PRO A 69 30.66 3.84 -10.84
CA PRO A 69 31.18 4.46 -12.05
C PRO A 69 30.97 5.98 -12.03
N ILE A 70 31.92 6.71 -12.63
CA ILE A 70 31.78 8.14 -12.86
C ILE A 70 30.55 8.37 -13.75
N GLY A 71 29.68 9.30 -13.35
CA GLY A 71 28.45 9.64 -14.07
C GLY A 71 27.17 9.02 -13.49
N VAL A 72 27.27 8.15 -12.47
CA VAL A 72 26.10 7.67 -11.72
C VAL A 72 25.74 8.69 -10.64
N LEU A 73 24.47 9.11 -10.64
CA LEU A 73 23.91 9.98 -9.61
C LEU A 73 23.02 9.13 -8.70
N THR A 74 23.36 9.04 -7.42
CA THR A 74 22.45 8.44 -6.44
C THR A 74 21.41 9.45 -6.00
N VAL A 75 20.18 8.97 -5.85
CA VAL A 75 19.03 9.74 -5.38
C VAL A 75 18.41 9.01 -4.20
N ASP A 76 17.58 9.71 -3.43
CA ASP A 76 16.79 9.08 -2.38
C ASP A 76 15.71 8.18 -2.99
N SER A 77 15.52 7.00 -2.40
CA SER A 77 14.54 6.01 -2.83
C SER A 77 13.40 5.92 -1.83
N ILE A 78 12.19 6.29 -2.26
CA ILE A 78 10.96 6.19 -1.47
C ILE A 78 10.20 4.95 -1.94
N TYR A 79 10.19 3.90 -1.12
CA TYR A 79 9.52 2.63 -1.41
C TYR A 79 8.16 2.49 -0.71
N THR A 80 7.62 3.60 -0.20
CA THR A 80 6.37 3.60 0.58
C THR A 80 5.21 3.96 -0.33
N PRO A 81 4.29 3.01 -0.63
CA PRO A 81 3.18 3.26 -1.55
C PRO A 81 1.96 3.89 -0.87
N ILE A 82 1.99 4.05 0.45
CA ILE A 82 0.91 4.60 1.26
C ILE A 82 1.20 6.08 1.51
N GLU A 83 0.29 6.93 1.06
CA GLU A 83 0.44 8.39 1.15
C GLU A 83 -0.19 8.93 2.43
N ARG A 84 -1.33 8.35 2.83
CA ARG A 84 -2.09 8.79 4.00
C ARG A 84 -2.91 7.65 4.57
N VAL A 85 -3.06 7.65 5.89
CA VAL A 85 -4.01 6.80 6.62
C VAL A 85 -4.76 7.66 7.62
N ASN A 86 -6.06 7.48 7.69
CA ASN A 86 -6.93 8.07 8.70
C ASN A 86 -7.80 6.98 9.33
N TYR A 87 -8.19 7.16 10.58
CA TYR A 87 -9.11 6.25 11.25
C TYR A 87 -10.04 6.98 12.21
N HIS A 88 -11.23 6.44 12.36
CA HIS A 88 -12.24 6.94 13.28
C HIS A 88 -12.90 5.76 13.99
N VAL A 89 -13.08 5.89 15.30
CA VAL A 89 -13.75 4.91 16.15
C VAL A 89 -14.99 5.56 16.73
N GLU A 90 -16.13 4.91 16.57
CA GLU A 90 -17.42 5.35 17.09
C GLU A 90 -18.17 4.17 17.73
N ASN A 91 -18.99 4.46 18.75
CA ASN A 91 -19.85 3.44 19.33
C ASN A 91 -20.89 3.01 18.30
N LYS A 92 -21.14 1.71 18.22
CA LYS A 92 -22.12 1.12 17.30
C LYS A 92 -23.04 0.15 18.03
N ARG A 93 -24.34 0.42 17.92
CA ARG A 93 -25.35 -0.57 18.31
C ARG A 93 -25.48 -1.64 17.23
N VAL A 94 -25.43 -2.91 17.64
CA VAL A 94 -25.63 -4.09 16.80
C VAL A 94 -26.76 -4.92 17.42
N GLY A 95 -27.93 -4.91 16.78
CA GLY A 95 -29.15 -5.47 17.37
C GLY A 95 -29.50 -4.77 18.69
N SER A 96 -29.64 -5.56 19.76
CA SER A 96 -29.97 -5.06 21.11
C SER A 96 -28.75 -4.65 21.95
N ARG A 97 -27.52 -4.85 21.45
CA ARG A 97 -26.27 -4.54 22.18
C ARG A 97 -25.66 -3.24 21.69
N ASP A 98 -25.27 -2.35 22.60
CA ASP A 98 -24.70 -1.03 22.32
C ASP A 98 -23.24 -0.84 22.78
N ASP A 99 -22.56 -1.93 23.12
CA ASP A 99 -21.19 -1.97 23.62
C ASP A 99 -20.13 -2.31 22.55
N TYR A 100 -20.50 -2.29 21.26
CA TYR A 100 -19.55 -2.49 20.17
C TYR A 100 -18.94 -1.18 19.70
N ASP A 101 -17.67 -1.25 19.29
CA ASP A 101 -16.99 -0.18 18.56
C ASP A 101 -16.99 -0.47 17.06
N LYS A 102 -17.26 0.56 16.26
CA LYS A 102 -17.04 0.55 14.80
C LYS A 102 -15.77 1.32 14.48
N LEU A 103 -14.82 0.63 13.88
CA LEU A 103 -13.63 1.23 13.28
C LEU A 103 -13.88 1.51 11.79
N THR A 104 -13.70 2.76 11.39
CA THR A 104 -13.65 3.18 9.99
C THR A 104 -12.21 3.60 9.67
N MET A 105 -11.61 3.01 8.63
CA MET A 105 -10.26 3.37 8.17
C MET A 105 -10.33 3.87 6.73
N GLU A 106 -9.60 4.95 6.47
CA GLU A 106 -9.42 5.51 5.13
C GLU A 106 -7.94 5.43 4.78
N VAL A 107 -7.62 4.78 3.66
CA VAL A 107 -6.23 4.52 3.24
C VAL A 107 -6.07 5.01 1.81
N TRP A 108 -5.10 5.91 1.61
CA TRP A 108 -4.75 6.47 0.30
C TRP A 108 -3.41 5.89 -0.15
N THR A 109 -3.37 5.37 -1.38
CA THR A 109 -2.19 4.79 -2.00
C THR A 109 -1.89 5.47 -3.32
N ASN A 110 -0.63 5.41 -3.75
CA ASN A 110 -0.18 5.95 -5.03
C ASN A 110 -0.53 5.03 -6.24
N GLY A 111 -1.42 4.05 -6.05
CA GLY A 111 -1.85 3.10 -7.08
C GLY A 111 -0.99 1.83 -7.23
N SER A 112 0.22 1.79 -6.67
CA SER A 112 1.09 0.60 -6.77
C SER A 112 0.63 -0.59 -5.92
N ILE A 113 -0.26 -0.35 -4.95
CA ILE A 113 -0.93 -1.38 -4.15
C ILE A 113 -2.36 -0.95 -3.87
N LYS A 114 -3.29 -1.92 -3.85
CA LYS A 114 -4.66 -1.65 -3.43
C LYS A 114 -4.71 -1.38 -1.93
N PRO A 115 -5.57 -0.46 -1.45
CA PRO A 115 -5.74 -0.19 -0.02
C PRO A 115 -6.06 -1.44 0.81
N SER A 116 -6.89 -2.35 0.28
CA SER A 116 -7.24 -3.62 0.94
C SER A 116 -6.01 -4.51 1.15
N ASP A 117 -5.19 -4.63 0.12
CA ASP A 117 -4.02 -5.51 0.13
C ASP A 117 -2.94 -4.94 1.05
N ALA A 118 -2.78 -3.61 1.04
CA ALA A 118 -1.91 -2.91 1.98
C ALA A 118 -2.32 -3.15 3.43
N LEU A 119 -3.62 -3.06 3.73
CA LEU A 119 -4.15 -3.34 5.07
C LEU A 119 -3.90 -4.79 5.47
N SER A 120 -4.21 -5.75 4.60
CA SER A 120 -3.97 -7.18 4.87
C SER A 120 -2.49 -7.50 5.10
N LEU A 121 -1.59 -6.92 4.29
CA LEU A 121 -0.14 -7.07 4.50
C LEU A 121 0.30 -6.45 5.83
N GLY A 122 -0.21 -5.26 6.17
CA GLY A 122 0.05 -4.61 7.46
C GLY A 122 -0.41 -5.46 8.65
N SER A 123 -1.62 -6.02 8.59
CA SER A 123 -2.14 -6.94 9.60
C SER A 123 -1.29 -8.19 9.74
N LYS A 124 -0.84 -8.78 8.61
CA LYS A 124 0.05 -9.94 8.63
C LYS A 124 1.37 -9.61 9.34
N ILE A 125 1.99 -8.47 9.02
CA ILE A 125 3.22 -8.02 9.67
C ILE A 125 2.99 -7.85 11.18
N LEU A 126 1.87 -7.27 11.60
CA LEU A 126 1.52 -7.12 13.02
C LEU A 126 1.38 -8.48 13.71
N THR A 127 0.66 -9.42 13.11
CA THR A 127 0.51 -10.78 13.65
C THR A 127 1.86 -11.49 13.78
N GLU A 128 2.74 -11.40 12.78
CA GLU A 128 4.09 -11.98 12.83
C GLU A 128 4.90 -11.43 14.01
N HIS A 129 4.78 -10.13 14.32
CA HIS A 129 5.44 -9.54 15.50
C HIS A 129 4.81 -10.01 16.82
N LEU A 130 3.48 -10.20 16.87
CA LEU A 130 2.79 -10.68 18.07
C LEU A 130 3.08 -12.15 18.36
N ASN A 131 3.29 -12.97 17.33
CA ASN A 131 3.61 -14.40 17.49
C ASN A 131 4.90 -14.63 18.30
N LEU A 132 5.86 -13.71 18.22
CA LEU A 132 7.08 -13.77 19.03
C LEU A 132 6.78 -13.77 20.54
N PHE A 133 5.64 -13.20 20.95
CA PHE A 133 5.21 -13.18 22.35
C PHE A 133 4.37 -14.40 22.74
N THR A 134 3.59 -14.95 21.81
CA THR A 134 2.78 -16.14 22.09
C THR A 134 3.65 -17.38 22.30
N ASP A 135 4.82 -17.42 21.67
CA ASP A 135 5.77 -18.53 21.79
C ASP A 135 6.57 -18.53 23.11
N ILE A 136 6.45 -17.49 23.94
CA ILE A 136 7.14 -17.38 25.23
C ILE A 136 6.62 -18.41 26.25
N SER A 137 5.34 -18.79 26.15
CA SER A 137 4.71 -19.73 27.08
C SER A 137 3.91 -20.79 26.32
N PRO A 138 4.19 -22.10 26.54
CA PRO A 138 3.42 -23.17 25.93
C PRO A 138 1.95 -23.17 26.37
N VAL A 139 1.61 -22.50 27.48
CA VAL A 139 0.23 -22.32 27.95
C VAL A 139 -0.61 -21.49 26.95
N ALA A 140 0.01 -20.54 26.26
CA ALA A 140 -0.68 -19.69 25.30
C ALA A 140 -1.01 -20.42 23.99
N GLN A 141 -0.21 -21.42 23.60
CA GLN A 141 -0.38 -22.14 22.32
C GLN A 141 -1.62 -23.07 22.31
N ASP A 142 -1.96 -23.69 23.44
CA ASP A 142 -3.10 -24.62 23.55
C ASP A 142 -4.40 -23.92 23.97
N THR A 143 -4.35 -22.65 24.38
CA THR A 143 -5.53 -21.92 24.86
C THR A 143 -6.26 -21.25 23.69
N LYS A 144 -7.39 -21.81 23.27
CA LYS A 144 -8.31 -21.14 22.34
C LYS A 144 -9.06 -20.01 23.06
N VAL A 145 -8.56 -18.78 22.94
CA VAL A 145 -9.18 -17.58 23.54
C VAL A 145 -10.31 -17.03 22.66
N MET A 146 -10.22 -17.19 21.34
CA MET A 146 -11.28 -16.79 20.41
C MET A 146 -12.36 -17.87 20.36
N VAL A 147 -13.38 -17.71 21.20
CA VAL A 147 -14.67 -18.40 21.00
C VAL A 147 -15.42 -17.60 19.95
N GLU A 148 -15.57 -18.16 18.75
CA GLU A 148 -16.55 -17.66 17.79
C GLU A 148 -17.92 -17.77 18.46
N SER A 149 -18.51 -16.64 18.85
CA SER A 149 -19.94 -16.66 19.18
C SER A 149 -20.66 -16.99 17.89
N GLU A 150 -21.34 -18.14 17.84
CA GLU A 150 -22.24 -18.46 16.72
C GLU A 150 -23.10 -17.24 16.43
N PRO A 151 -23.24 -16.82 15.15
CA PRO A 151 -24.19 -15.78 14.83
C PRO A 151 -25.55 -16.31 15.28
N ALA A 152 -26.13 -15.68 16.30
CA ALA A 152 -27.49 -15.97 16.71
C ALA A 152 -28.33 -15.91 15.44
N ALA A 153 -29.03 -17.00 15.13
CA ALA A 153 -29.85 -17.10 13.94
C ALA A 153 -30.87 -15.94 13.97
N ASN A 154 -30.59 -14.88 13.23
CA ASN A 154 -31.53 -13.79 13.02
C ASN A 154 -32.71 -14.41 12.28
N THR A 155 -33.81 -14.62 12.99
CA THR A 155 -35.08 -14.98 12.37
C THR A 155 -35.45 -13.87 11.39
N ALA A 156 -35.92 -14.24 10.20
CA ALA A 156 -36.26 -13.29 9.13
C ALA A 156 -37.29 -12.21 9.55
N ALA A 157 -37.97 -12.41 10.68
CA ALA A 157 -38.86 -11.44 11.31
C ALA A 157 -38.13 -10.21 11.88
N ASP A 158 -36.87 -10.33 12.31
CA ASP A 158 -36.11 -9.24 12.96
C ASP A 158 -35.47 -8.27 11.96
N ALA A 159 -35.42 -8.65 10.69
CA ALA A 159 -34.81 -7.87 9.60
C ALA A 159 -35.84 -7.34 8.58
N ALA A 160 -37.12 -7.66 8.74
CA ALA A 160 -38.17 -7.17 7.85
C ALA A 160 -38.48 -5.70 8.17
N PRO A 161 -38.60 -4.82 7.16
CA PRO A 161 -39.11 -3.47 7.37
C PRO A 161 -40.51 -3.55 7.97
N ILE A 162 -40.88 -2.59 8.85
CA ILE A 162 -42.17 -2.56 9.56
C ILE A 162 -43.36 -2.66 8.60
N GLU A 163 -43.17 -2.22 7.36
CA GLU A 163 -44.14 -2.27 6.26
C GLU A 163 -44.53 -3.71 5.84
N ASP A 164 -43.67 -4.70 6.10
CA ASP A 164 -43.91 -6.11 5.81
C ASP A 164 -44.46 -6.89 7.03
N LEU A 165 -44.60 -6.23 8.20
CA LEU A 165 -45.29 -6.81 9.34
C LEU A 165 -46.78 -6.49 9.22
N ASP A 166 -47.59 -7.53 8.99
CA ASP A 166 -49.04 -7.51 8.78
C ASP A 166 -49.82 -7.11 10.06
N LEU A 167 -49.51 -5.95 10.62
CA LEU A 167 -50.07 -5.41 11.86
C LEU A 167 -51.33 -4.61 11.53
N SER A 168 -52.50 -5.15 11.89
CA SER A 168 -53.77 -4.45 11.80
C SER A 168 -53.85 -3.32 12.83
N VAL A 169 -54.31 -2.14 12.39
CA VAL A 169 -54.65 -0.97 13.23
C VAL A 169 -55.79 -1.27 14.20
#